data_AF-A0A7W1DEL5-F1
#
_entry.id   AF-A0A7W1DEL5-F1
#
_cell.length_a   1.000
_cell.length_b   1.000
_cell.length_c   1.000
_cell.angle_alpha   90.00
_cell.angle_beta   90.00
_cell.angle_gamma   90.00
#
_symmetry.space_group_name_H-M   'P 1'
#
loop_
_entity.id
_entity.type
_entity.pdbx_description
1 polymer ?
#
loop_
_entity_poly.entity_id
_entity_poly.type
_entity_poly.pdbx_seq_one_letter_code
_entity_poly.pdbx_strand_id
1 'polypeptide(L)'
;MFCPSCGLEEKQSNQFCRACGTDLRSVRTALERPDNITSSAVSAREEIGRAIAAKIRETKSTNELKKVAEQVLPQIEKFLESPEQRRLRRLRAGVVMSSIGIGVALMFLLMISNGADAIFMVGAGLITFFIGLGIIINGLLFTLPPKSVADNSLDARSQRELDVADAQPNELLMPKQSDDGVSSSVTEHTTHRLKEKQPIPRA
;
A
#
# COMPACT_ATOMS: atom_id res chain seq x y z
N MET A 1 -1.95 -16.68 2.45
CA MET A 1 -2.77 -15.57 1.90
C MET A 1 -4.25 -15.94 2.01
N PHE A 2 -5.16 -15.00 2.20
CA PHE A 2 -6.60 -15.29 2.30
C PHE A 2 -7.29 -15.13 0.95
N CYS A 3 -8.23 -16.02 0.61
CA CYS A 3 -9.07 -15.86 -0.56
C CYS A 3 -10.11 -14.76 -0.33
N PRO A 4 -10.26 -13.78 -1.24
CA PRO A 4 -11.23 -12.68 -1.07
C PRO A 4 -12.69 -13.13 -1.20
N SER A 5 -12.94 -14.28 -1.82
CA SER A 5 -14.31 -14.76 -2.06
C SER A 5 -14.83 -15.64 -0.93
N CYS A 6 -14.01 -16.55 -0.39
CA CYS A 6 -14.43 -17.49 0.65
C CYS A 6 -13.71 -17.33 2.00
N GLY A 7 -12.72 -16.45 2.10
CA GLY A 7 -11.97 -16.20 3.34
C GLY A 7 -11.05 -17.34 3.78
N LEU A 8 -10.93 -18.43 3.00
CA LEU A 8 -10.06 -19.55 3.35
C LEU A 8 -8.59 -19.13 3.29
N GLU A 9 -7.80 -19.55 4.27
CA GLU A 9 -6.36 -19.37 4.29
C GLU A 9 -5.68 -20.38 3.33
N GLU A 10 -5.02 -19.86 2.29
CA GLU A 10 -4.23 -20.64 1.36
C GLU A 10 -2.74 -20.48 1.71
N LYS A 11 -2.11 -21.59 2.12
CA LYS A 11 -0.69 -21.65 2.50
C LYS A 11 0.24 -22.03 1.35
N GLN A 12 -0.31 -22.52 0.22
CA GLN A 12 0.46 -22.97 -0.93
C GLN A 12 0.37 -21.98 -2.11
N SER A 13 1.36 -21.99 -3.00
CA SER A 13 1.44 -21.13 -4.19
C SER A 13 0.48 -21.53 -5.32
N ASN A 14 -0.72 -22.01 -4.99
CA ASN A 14 -1.74 -22.40 -5.96
C ASN A 14 -2.25 -21.17 -6.72
N GLN A 15 -2.59 -21.35 -8.00
CA GLN A 15 -3.14 -20.27 -8.84
C GLN A 15 -4.61 -19.99 -8.52
N PHE A 16 -5.34 -20.98 -8.00
CA PHE A 16 -6.75 -20.87 -7.65
C PHE A 16 -6.99 -21.32 -6.21
N CYS A 17 -8.04 -20.77 -5.58
CA CYS A 17 -8.47 -21.18 -4.26
C CYS A 17 -9.07 -22.60 -4.30
N ARG A 18 -8.65 -23.46 -3.37
CA ARG A 18 -9.15 -24.85 -3.28
C ARG A 18 -10.61 -24.97 -2.88
N ALA A 19 -11.14 -23.99 -2.16
CA ALA A 19 -12.53 -24.03 -1.67
C ALA A 19 -13.53 -23.50 -2.70
N CYS A 20 -13.23 -22.40 -3.39
CA CYS A 20 -14.19 -21.70 -4.24
C CYS A 20 -13.72 -21.49 -5.69
N GLY A 21 -12.50 -21.91 -6.04
CA GLY A 21 -11.96 -21.80 -7.40
C GLY A 21 -11.57 -20.39 -7.84
N THR A 22 -11.68 -19.37 -6.98
CA THR A 22 -11.30 -17.99 -7.31
C THR A 22 -9.81 -17.89 -7.64
N ASP A 23 -9.47 -17.16 -8.71
CA ASP A 23 -8.09 -16.88 -9.10
C ASP A 23 -7.37 -16.04 -8.03
N LEU A 24 -6.25 -16.57 -7.53
CA LEU A 24 -5.41 -15.96 -6.51
C LEU A 24 -4.19 -15.25 -7.11
N ARG A 25 -3.99 -15.29 -8.44
CA ARG A 25 -2.91 -14.56 -9.11
C ARG A 25 -3.01 -13.06 -8.87
N SER A 26 -4.21 -12.49 -8.95
CA SER A 26 -4.45 -11.05 -8.69
C SER A 26 -4.09 -10.66 -7.25
N VAL A 27 -4.47 -11.49 -6.28
CA VAL A 27 -4.15 -11.32 -4.85
C VAL A 27 -2.66 -11.44 -4.62
N ARG A 28 -2.00 -12.38 -5.29
CA ARG A 28 -0.55 -12.55 -5.23
C ARG A 28 0.19 -11.34 -5.80
N THR A 29 -0.20 -10.87 -6.98
CA THR A 29 0.39 -9.66 -7.59
C THR A 29 0.21 -8.43 -6.68
N ALA A 30 -0.94 -8.32 -6.00
CA ALA A 30 -1.19 -7.25 -5.04
C ALA A 30 -0.35 -7.39 -3.74
N LEU A 31 -0.11 -8.61 -3.27
CA LEU A 31 0.73 -8.89 -2.09
C LEU A 31 2.23 -8.81 -2.38
N GLU A 32 2.67 -9.15 -3.59
CA GLU A 32 4.07 -9.07 -4.04
C GLU A 32 4.47 -7.62 -4.36
N ARG A 33 3.52 -6.76 -4.71
CA ARG A 33 3.72 -5.31 -4.92
C ARG A 33 2.83 -4.49 -3.97
N PRO A 34 3.08 -4.51 -2.65
CA PRO A 34 2.40 -3.62 -1.71
C PRO A 34 2.66 -2.14 -2.03
N ASP A 35 3.71 -1.87 -2.82
CA ASP A 35 4.10 -0.54 -3.27
C ASP A 35 3.12 0.10 -4.25
N ASN A 36 2.09 -0.58 -4.75
CA ASN A 36 1.03 0.14 -5.46
C ASN A 36 0.24 1.09 -4.55
N ILE A 37 0.40 1.06 -3.22
CA ILE A 37 -0.20 2.04 -2.29
C ILE A 37 0.76 3.22 -2.04
N THR A 38 2.08 3.02 -2.06
CA THR A 38 3.10 4.08 -1.93
C THR A 38 3.46 4.73 -3.27
N SER A 39 3.54 3.96 -4.36
CA SER A 39 3.69 4.43 -5.73
C SER A 39 2.44 5.13 -6.24
N SER A 40 1.23 4.67 -5.87
CA SER A 40 -0.01 5.41 -6.16
C SER A 40 -0.07 6.71 -5.38
N ALA A 41 0.46 6.77 -4.15
CA ALA A 41 0.54 8.03 -3.41
C ALA A 41 1.53 9.00 -4.07
N VAL A 42 2.66 8.52 -4.61
CA VAL A 42 3.63 9.36 -5.35
C VAL A 42 3.07 9.77 -6.72
N SER A 43 2.46 8.85 -7.47
CA SER A 43 1.85 9.15 -8.77
C SER A 43 0.63 10.06 -8.62
N ALA A 44 -0.19 9.86 -7.59
CA ALA A 44 -1.31 10.74 -7.26
C ALA A 44 -0.82 12.14 -6.89
N ARG A 45 0.30 12.28 -6.14
CA ARG A 45 0.90 13.60 -5.88
C ARG A 45 1.35 14.28 -7.17
N GLU A 46 1.92 13.53 -8.10
CA GLU A 46 2.38 14.07 -9.39
C GLU A 46 1.22 14.46 -10.31
N GLU A 47 0.13 13.68 -10.29
CA GLU A 47 -1.10 13.95 -11.04
C GLU A 47 -1.87 15.13 -10.46
N ILE A 48 -2.01 15.21 -9.14
CA ILE A 48 -2.55 16.38 -8.42
C ILE A 48 -1.69 17.61 -8.69
N GLY A 49 -0.35 17.49 -8.64
CA GLY A 49 0.58 18.57 -8.95
C GLY A 49 0.42 19.09 -10.38
N ARG A 50 0.29 18.19 -11.37
CA ARG A 50 0.01 18.56 -12.77
C ARG A 50 -1.34 19.23 -12.93
N ALA A 51 -2.40 18.71 -12.33
CA ALA A 51 -3.74 19.29 -12.39
C ALA A 51 -3.79 20.70 -11.78
N ILE A 52 -3.08 20.91 -10.67
CA ILE A 52 -3.00 22.22 -10.00
C ILE A 52 -2.14 23.20 -10.82
N ALA A 53 -1.01 22.76 -11.38
CA ALA A 53 -0.19 23.59 -12.26
C ALA A 53 -0.97 24.03 -13.51
N ALA A 54 -1.81 23.15 -14.06
CA ALA A 54 -2.74 23.49 -15.13
C ALA A 54 -3.79 24.51 -14.65
N LYS A 55 -4.35 24.34 -13.45
CA LYS A 55 -5.32 25.28 -12.87
C LYS A 55 -4.74 26.67 -12.61
N ILE A 56 -3.49 26.75 -12.14
CA ILE A 56 -2.76 28.01 -11.92
C ILE A 56 -2.55 28.75 -13.25
N ARG A 57 -2.26 28.03 -14.35
CA ARG A 57 -2.15 28.61 -15.70
C ARG A 57 -3.49 29.14 -16.23
N GLU A 58 -4.60 28.51 -15.87
CA GLU A 58 -5.95 28.96 -16.29
C GLU A 58 -6.45 30.17 -15.49
N THR A 59 -6.10 30.29 -14.21
CA THR A 59 -6.55 31.41 -13.37
C THR A 59 -5.81 32.70 -13.71
N LYS A 60 -6.47 33.61 -14.44
CA LYS A 60 -5.95 34.94 -14.81
C LYS A 60 -6.09 36.00 -13.70
N SER A 61 -6.88 35.75 -12.65
CA SER A 61 -7.14 36.73 -11.59
C SER A 61 -6.24 36.49 -10.36
N THR A 62 -5.54 37.52 -9.90
CA THR A 62 -4.60 37.46 -8.77
C THR A 62 -5.29 37.17 -7.43
N ASN A 63 -6.56 37.57 -7.28
CA ASN A 63 -7.34 37.36 -6.05
C ASN A 63 -7.84 35.91 -5.90
N GLU A 64 -8.18 35.22 -6.99
CA GLU A 64 -8.56 33.79 -6.92
C GLU A 64 -7.33 32.91 -6.70
N LEU A 65 -6.20 33.23 -7.34
CA LEU A 65 -4.95 32.52 -7.13
C LEU A 65 -4.51 32.61 -5.65
N LYS A 66 -4.68 33.78 -5.02
CA LYS A 66 -4.39 33.98 -3.60
C LYS A 66 -5.26 33.09 -2.69
N LYS A 67 -6.57 33.01 -2.96
CA LYS A 67 -7.48 32.13 -2.18
C LYS A 67 -7.13 30.65 -2.34
N VAL A 68 -6.83 30.20 -3.56
CA VAL A 68 -6.44 28.80 -3.82
C VAL A 68 -5.10 28.49 -3.18
N ALA A 69 -4.14 29.42 -3.24
CA ALA A 69 -2.85 29.28 -2.58
C ALA A 69 -3.03 29.14 -1.06
N GLU A 70 -3.74 30.05 -0.40
CA GLU A 70 -3.95 30.00 1.05
C GLU A 70 -4.71 28.76 1.53
N GLN A 71 -5.65 28.24 0.75
CA GLN A 71 -6.44 27.06 1.13
C GLN A 71 -5.75 25.73 0.83
N VAL A 72 -5.00 25.64 -0.28
CA VAL A 72 -4.49 24.37 -0.80
C VAL A 72 -3.01 24.17 -0.49
N LEU A 73 -2.18 25.23 -0.39
CA LEU A 73 -0.77 25.07 0.06
C LEU A 73 -0.62 24.30 1.37
N PRO A 74 -1.37 24.58 2.45
CA PRO A 74 -1.13 23.90 3.73
C PRO A 74 -1.51 22.41 3.67
N GLN A 75 -2.47 22.03 2.82
CA GLN A 75 -2.80 20.63 2.59
C GLN A 75 -1.72 19.94 1.76
N ILE A 76 -1.24 20.60 0.71
CA ILE A 76 -0.15 20.09 -0.14
C ILE A 76 1.14 19.95 0.68
N GLU A 77 1.48 20.90 1.54
CA GLU A 77 2.68 20.82 2.39
C GLU A 77 2.60 19.62 3.35
N LYS A 78 1.42 19.39 3.93
CA LYS A 78 1.16 18.23 4.81
C LYS A 78 1.16 16.89 4.05
N PHE A 79 0.78 16.91 2.76
CA PHE A 79 0.87 15.75 1.89
C PHE A 79 2.28 15.54 1.35
N LEU A 80 3.02 16.58 0.98
CA LEU A 80 4.38 16.50 0.44
C LEU A 80 5.45 16.28 1.51
N GLU A 81 5.14 16.46 2.79
CA GLU A 81 6.06 16.10 3.88
C GLU A 81 6.47 14.63 3.70
N SER A 82 7.74 14.42 3.35
CA SER A 82 8.23 13.09 3.05
C SER A 82 8.21 12.25 4.35
N PRO A 83 7.89 10.94 4.27
CA PRO A 83 7.92 10.07 5.44
C PRO A 83 9.29 10.10 6.15
N GLU A 84 10.36 10.37 5.40
CA GLU A 84 11.71 10.59 5.91
C GLU A 84 11.87 11.86 6.74
N GLN A 85 11.31 13.00 6.30
CA GLN A 85 11.35 14.25 7.08
C GLN A 85 10.61 14.10 8.41
N ARG A 86 9.46 13.42 8.41
CA ARG A 86 8.70 13.12 9.64
C ARG A 86 9.44 12.19 10.60
N ARG A 87 10.30 11.31 10.07
CA ARG A 87 11.21 10.45 10.85
C ARG A 87 12.35 11.26 11.45
N LEU A 88 13.03 12.07 10.63
CA LEU A 88 14.10 12.97 11.08
C LEU A 88 13.64 13.92 12.19
N ARG A 89 12.42 14.45 12.11
CA ARG A 89 11.85 15.31 13.16
C ARG A 89 11.65 14.57 14.48
N ARG A 90 11.13 13.33 14.44
CA ARG A 90 10.95 12.49 15.63
C ARG A 90 12.28 12.04 16.22
N LEU A 91 13.26 11.70 15.38
CA LEU A 91 14.62 11.38 15.82
C LEU A 91 15.28 12.58 16.49
N ARG A 92 15.20 13.78 15.89
CA ARG A 92 15.73 15.01 16.50
C ARG A 92 15.08 15.28 17.86
N ALA A 93 13.76 15.14 17.97
CA ALA A 93 13.06 15.30 19.25
C ALA A 93 13.52 14.28 20.30
N GLY A 94 13.68 13.01 19.91
CA GLY A 94 14.20 11.97 20.79
C GLY A 94 15.63 12.23 21.26
N VAL A 95 16.51 12.70 20.35
CA VAL A 95 17.89 13.08 20.68
C VAL A 95 17.92 14.21 21.70
N VAL A 96 17.14 15.27 21.47
CA VAL A 96 17.05 16.41 22.41
C VAL A 96 16.59 15.92 23.79
N MET A 97 15.50 15.14 23.87
CA MET A 97 15.02 14.58 25.14
C MET A 97 16.06 13.70 25.85
N SER A 98 16.77 12.85 25.10
CA SER A 98 17.81 11.99 25.68
C SER A 98 18.99 12.80 26.23
N SER A 99 19.39 13.87 25.53
CA SER A 99 20.47 14.76 25.98
C SER A 99 20.11 15.52 27.26
N ILE A 100 18.86 15.95 27.38
CA ILE A 100 18.35 16.58 28.61
C ILE A 100 18.39 15.59 29.78
N GLY A 101 17.92 14.36 29.58
CA GLY A 101 17.93 13.33 30.63
C GLY A 101 19.34 13.00 31.14
N ILE A 102 20.31 12.83 30.24
CA ILE A 102 21.72 12.63 30.62
C ILE A 102 22.26 13.85 31.37
N GLY A 103 22.01 15.07 30.88
CA GLY A 103 22.49 16.29 31.52
C GLY A 103 21.96 16.43 32.96
N VAL A 104 20.67 16.17 33.16
CA VAL A 104 20.03 16.18 34.47
C VAL A 104 20.61 15.08 35.38
N ALA A 105 20.76 13.85 34.87
CA ALA A 105 21.33 12.75 35.64
C ALA A 105 22.77 13.04 36.09
N LEU A 106 23.62 13.57 35.20
CA LEU A 106 25.01 13.94 35.52
C LEU A 106 25.07 15.08 36.52
N MET A 107 24.22 16.10 36.38
CA MET A 107 24.18 17.22 37.31
C MET A 107 23.84 16.77 38.73
N PHE A 108 22.82 15.92 38.89
CA PHE A 108 22.46 15.39 40.20
C PHE A 108 23.48 14.38 40.75
N LEU A 109 24.16 13.61 39.88
CA LEU A 109 25.26 12.74 40.29
C LEU A 109 26.42 13.57 40.90
N LEU A 110 26.75 14.72 40.30
CA LEU A 110 27.74 15.64 40.86
C LEU A 110 27.27 16.25 42.18
N MET A 111 25.97 16.59 42.33
CA MET A 111 25.45 17.05 43.63
C MET A 111 25.58 15.99 44.73
N ILE A 112 25.37 14.71 44.42
CA ILE A 112 25.58 13.62 45.38
C ILE A 112 27.05 13.55 45.82
N SER A 113 28.00 13.73 44.90
CA SER A 113 29.43 13.76 45.25
C SER A 113 29.80 14.92 46.19
N ASN A 114 29.00 15.99 46.22
CA ASN A 114 29.14 17.13 47.13
C ASN A 114 28.35 16.95 48.44
N GLY A 115 27.82 15.76 48.73
CA GLY A 115 27.13 15.44 49.98
C GLY A 115 25.63 15.75 50.00
N ALA A 116 25.01 16.06 48.86
CA ALA A 116 23.56 16.20 48.76
C ALA A 116 22.89 14.84 48.58
N ASP A 117 21.86 14.54 49.36
CA ASP A 117 21.10 13.29 49.21
C ASP A 117 20.02 13.45 48.12
N ALA A 118 20.41 13.25 46.86
CA ALA A 118 19.58 13.50 45.67
C ALA A 118 19.38 12.25 44.79
N ILE A 119 19.47 11.05 45.36
CA ILE A 119 19.41 9.77 44.64
C ILE A 119 18.14 9.66 43.77
N PHE A 120 16.99 10.11 44.29
CA PHE A 120 15.72 10.11 43.53
C PHE A 120 15.76 10.98 42.27
N MET A 121 16.48 12.10 42.30
CA MET A 121 16.56 13.03 41.16
C MET A 121 17.45 12.48 40.05
N VAL A 122 18.49 11.70 40.39
CA VAL A 122 19.26 10.93 39.41
C VAL A 122 18.36 9.93 38.69
N GLY A 123 17.47 9.26 39.44
CA GLY A 123 16.46 8.36 38.87
C GLY A 123 15.55 9.07 37.86
N ALA A 124 15.07 10.28 38.16
CA ALA A 124 14.26 11.07 37.23
C ALA A 124 15.02 11.44 35.94
N GLY A 125 16.31 11.79 36.04
CA GLY A 125 17.18 12.02 34.88
C GLY A 125 17.36 10.77 34.00
N LEU A 126 17.54 9.60 34.61
CA LEU A 126 17.63 8.34 33.87
C LEU A 126 16.31 7.96 33.19
N ILE A 127 15.16 8.14 33.86
CA ILE A 127 13.85 7.87 33.27
C ILE A 127 13.63 8.74 32.02
N THR A 128 13.90 10.05 32.10
CA THR A 128 13.77 10.96 30.95
C THR A 128 14.72 10.60 29.81
N PHE A 129 15.94 10.15 30.11
CA PHE A 129 16.85 9.60 29.12
C PHE A 129 16.27 8.37 28.40
N PHE A 130 15.73 7.39 29.13
CA PHE A 130 15.14 6.19 28.55
C PHE A 130 13.89 6.49 27.73
N ILE A 131 13.09 7.49 28.11
CA ILE A 131 11.97 7.98 27.29
C ILE A 131 12.49 8.51 25.94
N GLY A 132 13.52 9.36 25.96
CA GLY A 132 14.16 9.88 24.75
C GLY A 132 14.72 8.76 23.86
N LEU A 133 15.39 7.78 24.47
CA LEU A 133 15.91 6.60 23.77
C LEU A 133 14.79 5.76 23.16
N GLY A 134 13.67 5.56 23.86
CA GLY A 134 12.50 4.85 23.35
C GLY A 134 11.91 5.52 22.09
N ILE A 135 11.85 6.86 22.06
CA ILE A 135 11.42 7.61 20.87
C ILE A 135 12.39 7.41 19.70
N ILE A 136 13.70 7.40 19.97
CA ILE A 136 14.74 7.16 18.96
C ILE A 136 14.63 5.74 18.40
N ILE A 137 14.56 4.73 19.26
CA ILE A 137 14.40 3.31 18.91
C ILE A 137 13.11 3.13 18.10
N ASN A 138 12.02 3.75 18.50
CA ASN A 138 10.75 3.68 17.77
C ASN A 138 10.89 4.28 16.35
N GLY A 139 11.53 5.45 16.24
CA GLY A 139 11.85 6.08 14.94
C GLY A 139 12.88 5.32 14.10
N LEU A 140 13.71 4.46 14.69
CA LEU A 140 14.68 3.63 13.98
C LEU A 140 14.09 2.31 13.53
N LEU A 141 13.43 1.55 14.41
CA LEU A 141 12.96 0.19 14.15
C LEU A 141 11.61 0.13 13.44
N PHE A 142 10.62 0.93 13.86
CA PHE A 142 9.24 0.79 13.36
C PHE A 142 8.90 1.71 12.19
N THR A 143 9.80 2.62 11.79
CA THR A 143 9.63 3.48 10.61
C THR A 143 10.64 3.21 9.50
N LEU A 144 11.32 2.05 9.53
CA LEU A 144 11.99 1.55 8.34
C LEU A 144 10.93 0.96 7.40
N PRO A 145 10.63 1.57 6.24
CA PRO A 145 10.15 0.76 5.13
C PRO A 145 11.23 -0.28 4.86
N PRO A 146 10.88 -1.58 4.73
CA PRO A 146 11.87 -2.62 4.48
C PRO A 146 12.73 -2.21 3.29
N LYS A 147 14.04 -2.13 3.54
CA LYS A 147 15.04 -1.77 2.53
C LYS A 147 15.01 -2.87 1.47
N SER A 148 14.72 -2.48 0.24
CA SER A 148 14.97 -3.25 -0.98
C SER A 148 14.17 -4.56 -1.08
N VAL A 149 12.91 -4.45 -1.51
CA VAL A 149 12.49 -5.41 -2.54
C VAL A 149 13.45 -5.16 -3.70
N ALA A 150 14.22 -6.17 -4.08
CA ALA A 150 15.13 -6.07 -5.23
C ALA A 150 14.36 -5.44 -6.39
N ASP A 151 14.99 -4.47 -7.06
CA ASP A 151 14.38 -3.75 -8.17
C ASP A 151 14.20 -4.71 -9.34
N ASN A 152 13.14 -5.52 -9.27
CA ASN A 152 12.71 -6.46 -10.30
C ASN A 152 11.96 -5.69 -11.40
N SER A 153 12.20 -4.38 -11.56
CA SER A 153 11.66 -3.61 -12.69
C SER A 153 12.17 -4.14 -14.02
N LEU A 154 13.36 -4.76 -14.05
CA LEU A 154 13.87 -5.48 -15.22
C LEU A 154 13.03 -6.73 -15.51
N ASP A 155 12.76 -7.57 -14.50
CA ASP A 155 11.88 -8.75 -14.67
C ASP A 155 10.44 -8.35 -15.03
N ALA A 156 9.94 -7.25 -14.45
CA ALA A 156 8.63 -6.70 -14.77
C ALA A 156 8.57 -6.13 -16.20
N ARG A 157 9.67 -5.57 -16.71
CA ARG A 157 9.79 -5.12 -18.10
C ARG A 157 9.85 -6.30 -19.06
N SER A 158 10.67 -7.32 -18.77
CA SER A 158 10.72 -8.53 -19.61
C SER A 158 9.38 -9.24 -19.65
N GLN A 159 8.63 -9.25 -18.55
CA GLN A 159 7.31 -9.88 -18.51
C GLN A 159 6.25 -9.05 -19.27
N ARG A 160 6.31 -7.72 -19.21
CA ARG A 160 5.50 -6.85 -20.09
C ARG A 160 5.86 -7.02 -21.57
N GLU A 161 7.14 -7.18 -21.89
CA GLU A 161 7.57 -7.41 -23.27
C GLU A 161 7.06 -8.76 -23.79
N LEU A 162 7.05 -9.79 -22.95
CA LEU A 162 6.44 -11.08 -23.29
C LEU A 162 4.91 -10.97 -23.44
N ASP A 163 4.22 -10.29 -22.53
CA ASP A 163 2.78 -10.08 -22.61
C ASP A 163 2.39 -9.22 -23.83
N VAL A 164 3.23 -8.27 -24.26
CA VAL A 164 3.02 -7.46 -25.47
C VAL A 164 3.36 -8.25 -26.74
N ALA A 165 4.38 -9.11 -26.68
CA ALA A 165 4.72 -10.00 -27.79
C ALA A 165 3.64 -11.08 -28.02
N ASP A 166 3.00 -11.55 -26.95
CA ASP A 166 1.88 -12.50 -27.01
C ASP A 166 0.52 -11.79 -27.19
N ALA A 167 0.45 -10.48 -26.91
CA ALA A 167 -0.65 -9.59 -27.29
C ALA A 167 -0.43 -8.94 -28.65
N GLN A 168 0.17 -9.66 -29.62
CA GLN A 168 -0.43 -9.52 -30.95
C GLN A 168 -1.90 -9.86 -30.76
N PRO A 169 -2.84 -8.96 -31.10
CA PRO A 169 -4.17 -9.44 -31.38
C PRO A 169 -3.92 -10.37 -32.55
N ASN A 170 -3.81 -11.68 -32.28
CA ASN A 170 -4.42 -12.63 -33.17
C ASN A 170 -5.81 -12.04 -33.30
N GLU A 171 -6.02 -11.31 -34.39
CA GLU A 171 -7.33 -11.04 -34.93
C GLU A 171 -7.99 -12.38 -34.73
N LEU A 172 -8.90 -12.44 -33.77
CA LEU A 172 -9.87 -13.50 -33.70
C LEU A 172 -10.58 -13.29 -35.03
N LEU A 173 -10.03 -13.93 -36.07
CA LEU A 173 -10.60 -14.09 -37.38
C LEU A 173 -11.92 -14.72 -37.01
N MET A 174 -12.94 -13.87 -36.89
CA MET A 174 -14.29 -14.35 -36.78
C MET A 174 -14.41 -15.30 -37.96
N PRO A 175 -14.72 -16.59 -37.73
CA PRO A 175 -14.88 -17.51 -38.82
C PRO A 175 -15.91 -16.85 -39.74
N LYS A 176 -15.47 -16.61 -40.98
CA LYS A 176 -16.25 -15.98 -42.03
C LYS A 176 -17.61 -16.67 -41.99
N GLN A 177 -18.67 -15.94 -41.60
CA GLN A 177 -20.02 -16.48 -41.60
C GLN A 177 -20.28 -16.97 -43.02
N SER A 178 -20.25 -18.29 -43.20
CA SER A 178 -20.83 -18.92 -44.36
C SER A 178 -22.30 -18.57 -44.33
N ASP A 179 -22.78 -17.90 -45.37
CA ASP A 179 -24.17 -17.46 -45.58
C ASP A 179 -25.19 -18.61 -45.68
N ASP A 180 -24.83 -19.82 -45.27
CA ASP A 180 -25.70 -20.99 -45.29
C ASP A 180 -26.06 -21.41 -43.86
N GLY A 181 -27.22 -20.94 -43.42
CA GLY A 181 -28.09 -21.69 -42.50
C GLY A 181 -27.73 -21.67 -41.01
N VAL A 182 -28.42 -20.79 -40.28
CA VAL A 182 -28.92 -21.00 -38.90
C VAL A 182 -27.96 -21.72 -37.95
N SER A 183 -27.02 -20.97 -37.37
CA SER A 183 -26.32 -21.39 -36.17
C SER A 183 -27.26 -21.25 -34.96
N SER A 184 -28.02 -22.31 -34.66
CA SER A 184 -28.63 -22.48 -33.36
C SER A 184 -27.53 -22.45 -32.30
N SER A 185 -27.67 -21.55 -31.31
CA SER A 185 -26.88 -21.53 -30.09
C SER A 185 -27.00 -22.89 -29.38
N VAL A 186 -26.07 -23.79 -29.68
CA VAL A 186 -25.92 -25.06 -28.95
C VAL A 186 -25.08 -24.77 -27.70
N THR A 187 -25.74 -24.42 -26.61
CA THR A 187 -25.19 -24.60 -25.27
C THR A 187 -25.19 -26.09 -24.97
N GLU A 188 -24.04 -26.74 -25.12
CA GLU A 188 -23.90 -28.17 -24.90
C GLU A 188 -23.77 -28.52 -23.41
N HIS A 189 -24.66 -29.44 -22.99
CA HIS A 189 -24.45 -30.52 -22.04
C HIS A 189 -24.28 -30.20 -20.56
N THR A 190 -25.42 -30.02 -19.86
CA THR A 190 -25.69 -30.73 -18.59
C THR A 190 -27.13 -30.50 -18.16
N THR A 191 -28.05 -31.40 -18.56
CA THR A 191 -29.18 -31.82 -17.71
C THR A 191 -29.81 -33.07 -18.30
N HIS A 192 -29.85 -34.10 -17.47
CA HIS A 192 -30.29 -35.45 -17.79
C HIS A 192 -31.70 -35.50 -18.39
N ARG A 193 -31.88 -36.38 -19.39
CA ARG A 193 -33.21 -36.88 -19.78
C ARG A 193 -33.92 -37.47 -18.56
N LEU A 194 -34.99 -36.83 -18.10
CA LEU A 194 -35.99 -37.47 -17.27
C LEU A 194 -36.77 -38.45 -18.16
N LYS A 195 -36.75 -39.75 -17.80
CA LYS A 195 -37.64 -40.75 -18.40
C LYS A 195 -39.08 -40.35 -18.09
N GLU A 196 -39.86 -40.16 -19.15
CA GLU A 196 -41.28 -39.90 -19.13
C GLU A 196 -42.01 -41.02 -18.38
N LYS A 197 -42.71 -40.68 -17.29
CA LYS A 197 -43.47 -41.63 -16.47
C LYS A 197 -44.85 -41.79 -17.10
N GLN A 198 -45.15 -42.99 -17.62
CA GLN A 198 -46.47 -43.29 -18.19
C GLN A 198 -47.58 -43.11 -17.13
N PRO A 199 -48.73 -42.50 -17.48
CA PRO A 199 -49.85 -42.37 -16.57
C PRO A 199 -50.54 -43.71 -16.35
N ILE A 200 -50.79 -44.02 -15.08
CA ILE A 200 -51.54 -45.18 -14.61
C ILE A 200 -53.02 -44.99 -14.99
N PRO A 201 -53.67 -45.94 -15.69
CA PRO A 201 -55.10 -45.85 -15.96
C PRO A 201 -55.89 -46.01 -14.67
N ARG A 202 -56.78 -45.05 -14.39
CA ARG A 202 -57.78 -45.16 -13.32
C ARG A 202 -58.85 -46.16 -13.76
N ALA A 203 -59.03 -47.20 -12.97
CA ALA A 203 -60.24 -48.03 -12.94
C ALA A 203 -61.33 -47.30 -12.15
#